data_AF-A0AAV8HJW9-F1
#
_entry.id   AF-A0AAV8HJW9-F1
#
_cell.length_a   1.000
_cell.length_b   1.000
_cell.length_c   1.000
_cell.angle_alpha   90.00
_cell.angle_beta   90.00
_cell.angle_gamma   90.00
#
_symmetry.space_group_name_H-M   'P 1'
#
loop_
_entity.id
_entity.type
_entity.pdbx_description
1 polymer ?
#
loop_
_entity_poly.entity_id
_entity_poly.type
_entity_poly.pdbx_seq_one_letter_code
_entity_poly.pdbx_strand_id
1 'polypeptide(L)'
;MVQDTHDSHSEEQNKERNEEAQVHKPKNKRKRLQIDDLDDNSDKRGVCYLSRVPPHMNPSHIRQLLSSYGDIQRIYLAPEGQPTEVTHKKAVGFRGKGFSEGWVEFTKKSVAKRVAKMLNNEQIGGRKRSPFYYDIWNIKYLSKFKWDDLIGEIASKNRLKEQKMNMEISAAKRERDFYLSKIQQSLAQKHIQERRKKKQKTEGQEGNGEAVPQKFHRKVTQKEPVRSGAFENEPNLPEGFVAAVAGLF
;
A
#
# COMPACT_ATOMS: atom_id res chain seq x y z
N MET A 1 14.01 -64.37 -45.66
CA MET A 1 12.64 -64.52 -45.14
C MET A 1 12.77 -64.72 -43.64
N VAL A 2 11.94 -64.01 -42.85
CA VAL A 2 11.87 -63.94 -41.37
C VAL A 2 12.99 -63.06 -40.74
N GLN A 3 12.75 -61.75 -40.52
CA GLN A 3 12.10 -61.06 -39.37
C GLN A 3 12.93 -61.07 -38.09
N ASP A 4 13.30 -59.88 -37.60
CA ASP A 4 12.99 -59.44 -36.23
C ASP A 4 13.19 -57.92 -36.06
N THR A 5 12.21 -57.31 -35.39
CA THR A 5 12.07 -55.90 -35.03
C THR A 5 12.15 -55.77 -33.51
N HIS A 6 13.04 -54.95 -32.94
CA HIS A 6 12.72 -54.10 -31.76
C HIS A 6 13.87 -53.19 -31.31
N ASP A 7 13.45 -52.01 -30.84
CA ASP A 7 14.05 -51.14 -29.81
C ASP A 7 14.67 -49.80 -30.26
N SER A 8 13.78 -48.87 -30.61
CA SER A 8 14.07 -47.46 -30.91
C SER A 8 13.25 -46.54 -30.00
N HIS A 9 13.28 -46.77 -28.68
CA HIS A 9 12.53 -45.96 -27.70
C HIS A 9 13.30 -45.58 -26.42
N SER A 10 14.60 -45.85 -26.36
CA SER A 10 15.40 -45.66 -25.13
C SER A 10 16.43 -44.51 -25.21
N GLU A 11 16.63 -43.88 -26.38
CA GLU A 11 17.61 -42.79 -26.55
C GLU A 11 17.02 -41.37 -26.53
N GLU A 12 15.70 -41.20 -26.72
CA GLU A 12 15.07 -39.87 -26.74
C GLU A 12 14.78 -39.30 -25.33
N GLN A 13 14.66 -40.15 -24.31
CA GLN A 13 14.37 -39.71 -22.93
C GLN A 13 15.60 -39.25 -22.12
N ASN A 14 16.82 -39.48 -22.63
CA ASN A 14 18.06 -39.06 -21.97
C ASN A 14 18.59 -37.70 -22.43
N LYS A 15 17.94 -37.07 -23.44
CA LYS A 15 18.28 -35.71 -23.89
C LYS A 15 17.45 -34.63 -23.20
N GLU A 16 16.22 -34.95 -22.79
CA GLU A 16 15.34 -34.02 -22.07
C GLU A 16 15.71 -33.87 -20.58
N ARG A 17 16.41 -34.84 -19.98
CA ARG A 17 16.73 -34.82 -18.55
C ARG A 17 17.96 -33.98 -18.17
N ASN A 18 18.69 -33.43 -19.16
CA ASN A 18 19.92 -32.67 -18.92
C ASN A 18 19.83 -31.18 -19.30
N GLU A 19 18.64 -30.69 -19.69
CA GLU A 19 18.38 -29.25 -19.92
C GLU A 19 17.77 -28.53 -18.71
N GLU A 20 17.29 -29.26 -17.68
CA GLU A 20 16.62 -28.66 -16.52
C GLU A 20 17.57 -28.13 -15.42
N ALA A 21 18.89 -28.33 -15.56
CA ALA A 21 19.86 -27.96 -14.52
C ALA A 21 20.65 -26.66 -14.80
N GLN A 22 20.19 -25.78 -15.69
CA GLN A 22 20.87 -24.52 -15.97
C GLN A 22 19.98 -23.27 -15.83
N VAL A 23 20.28 -22.53 -14.76
CA VAL A 23 20.17 -21.06 -14.62
C VAL A 23 18.78 -20.49 -14.29
N HIS A 24 18.19 -20.92 -13.17
CA HIS A 24 17.36 -20.03 -12.35
C HIS A 24 18.23 -19.22 -11.37
N LYS A 25 19.04 -18.29 -11.91
CA LYS A 25 19.67 -17.24 -11.09
C LYS A 25 18.58 -16.28 -10.58
N PRO A 26 18.64 -15.84 -9.30
CA PRO A 26 17.52 -15.16 -8.66
C PRO A 26 17.27 -13.81 -9.32
N LYS A 27 16.04 -13.60 -9.81
CA LYS A 27 15.54 -12.31 -10.36
C LYS A 27 15.74 -11.13 -9.38
N ASN A 28 15.94 -11.41 -8.10
CA ASN A 28 16.20 -10.42 -7.05
C ASN A 28 17.60 -9.78 -7.09
N LYS A 29 18.65 -10.48 -7.53
CA LYS A 29 20.00 -9.86 -7.65
C LYS A 29 20.06 -8.87 -8.82
N ARG A 30 19.43 -9.19 -9.95
CA ARG A 30 19.34 -8.29 -11.12
C ARG A 30 18.54 -7.02 -10.81
N LYS A 31 17.44 -7.14 -10.05
CA LYS A 31 16.67 -5.96 -9.60
C LYS A 31 17.45 -5.06 -8.66
N ARG A 32 18.23 -5.62 -7.71
CA ARG A 32 19.07 -4.82 -6.80
C ARG A 32 20.19 -4.07 -7.53
N LEU A 33 20.93 -4.75 -8.40
CA LEU A 33 22.00 -4.12 -9.20
C LEU A 33 21.47 -2.99 -10.10
N GLN A 34 20.28 -3.17 -10.70
CA GLN A 34 19.64 -2.10 -11.47
C GLN A 34 19.23 -0.91 -10.61
N ILE A 35 18.89 -1.10 -9.34
CA ILE A 35 18.55 0.01 -8.44
C ILE A 35 19.82 0.77 -8.04
N ASP A 36 20.91 0.08 -7.75
CA ASP A 36 22.18 0.70 -7.36
C ASP A 36 22.79 1.52 -8.52
N ASP A 37 22.79 1.01 -9.76
CA ASP A 37 23.20 1.76 -10.97
C ASP A 37 22.29 2.98 -11.24
N LEU A 38 21.03 2.91 -10.77
CA LEU A 38 20.08 4.00 -10.83
C LEU A 38 20.33 5.07 -9.76
N ASP A 39 21.17 4.87 -8.75
CA ASP A 39 21.40 5.89 -7.72
C ASP A 39 22.71 6.65 -7.97
N ASP A 40 23.75 5.98 -8.49
CA ASP A 40 25.07 6.58 -8.77
C ASP A 40 25.07 7.67 -9.85
N ASN A 41 24.06 7.66 -10.72
CA ASN A 41 23.93 8.67 -11.78
C ASN A 41 22.92 9.77 -11.46
N SER A 42 22.37 9.82 -10.24
CA SER A 42 21.38 10.83 -9.83
C SER A 42 21.85 12.28 -10.05
N ASP A 43 23.13 12.59 -9.81
CA ASP A 43 23.69 13.94 -9.99
C ASP A 43 23.83 14.39 -11.45
N LYS A 44 23.87 13.42 -12.37
CA LYS A 44 23.92 13.66 -13.81
C LYS A 44 22.52 13.84 -14.38
N ARG A 45 21.47 13.41 -13.68
CA ARG A 45 20.08 13.53 -14.11
C ARG A 45 19.57 14.95 -14.03
N GLY A 46 18.54 15.21 -14.83
CA GLY A 46 17.84 16.49 -14.83
C GLY A 46 16.36 16.28 -14.96
N VAL A 47 15.60 17.02 -14.15
CA VAL A 47 14.14 17.01 -14.18
C VAL A 47 13.62 18.22 -14.94
N CYS A 48 12.66 17.98 -15.82
CA CYS A 48 11.86 18.99 -16.49
C CYS A 48 10.45 19.01 -15.91
N TYR A 49 9.97 20.20 -15.58
CA TYR A 49 8.60 20.47 -15.19
C TYR A 49 7.76 20.79 -16.42
N LEU A 50 6.57 20.20 -16.48
CA LEU A 50 5.51 20.45 -17.45
C LEU A 50 4.39 21.17 -16.71
N SER A 51 4.22 22.47 -17.01
CA SER A 51 3.22 23.29 -16.32
C SER A 51 1.80 22.97 -16.75
N ARG A 52 1.62 22.46 -17.98
CA ARG A 52 0.31 22.12 -18.54
C ARG A 52 0.44 20.85 -19.35
N VAL A 53 -0.45 19.90 -19.09
CA VAL A 53 -0.56 18.66 -19.85
C VAL A 53 -1.85 18.71 -20.66
N PRO A 54 -1.79 18.52 -22.00
CA PRO A 54 -2.98 18.42 -22.83
C PRO A 54 -3.98 17.36 -22.36
N PRO A 55 -5.29 17.59 -22.54
CA PRO A 55 -6.31 16.59 -22.25
C PRO A 55 -6.07 15.35 -23.13
N HIS A 56 -6.27 14.15 -22.60
CA HIS A 56 -5.95 12.84 -23.23
C HIS A 56 -4.46 12.47 -23.32
N MET A 57 -3.53 13.31 -22.84
CA MET A 57 -2.11 12.98 -22.87
C MET A 57 -1.73 12.07 -21.70
N ASN A 58 -1.24 10.87 -22.02
CA ASN A 58 -0.79 9.88 -21.03
C ASN A 58 0.74 9.94 -20.85
N PRO A 59 1.30 9.49 -19.72
CA PRO A 59 2.75 9.42 -19.53
C PRO A 59 3.48 8.66 -20.64
N SER A 60 2.85 7.61 -21.20
CA SER A 60 3.39 6.85 -22.33
C SER A 60 3.50 7.67 -23.62
N HIS A 61 2.52 8.54 -23.90
CA HIS A 61 2.57 9.43 -25.06
C HIS A 61 3.69 10.47 -24.90
N ILE A 62 3.83 11.04 -23.69
CA ILE A 62 4.93 11.97 -23.37
C ILE A 62 6.28 11.29 -23.56
N ARG A 63 6.41 10.05 -23.08
CA ARG A 63 7.61 9.24 -23.29
C ARG A 63 7.92 9.11 -24.77
N GLN A 64 6.96 8.71 -25.59
CA GLN A 64 7.17 8.54 -27.02
C GLN A 64 7.60 9.84 -27.71
N LEU A 65 6.94 10.96 -27.39
CA LEU A 65 7.24 12.26 -27.99
C LEU A 65 8.61 12.80 -27.58
N LEU A 66 8.99 12.65 -26.31
CA LEU A 66 10.24 13.19 -25.78
C LEU A 66 11.43 12.21 -25.94
N SER A 67 11.18 10.93 -26.19
CA SER A 67 12.23 9.90 -26.37
C SER A 67 13.09 10.16 -27.61
N SER A 68 12.60 10.91 -28.60
CA SER A 68 13.41 11.33 -29.76
C SER A 68 14.52 12.31 -29.39
N TYR A 69 14.35 13.07 -28.29
CA TYR A 69 15.31 14.08 -27.85
C TYR A 69 16.29 13.56 -26.80
N GLY A 70 15.93 12.48 -26.09
CA GLY A 70 16.85 11.72 -25.25
C GLY A 70 16.17 10.75 -24.29
N ASP A 71 17.00 10.03 -23.54
CA ASP A 71 16.57 8.92 -22.68
C ASP A 71 15.89 9.40 -21.41
N ILE A 72 14.62 9.03 -21.28
CA ILE A 72 13.75 9.35 -20.14
C ILE A 72 13.74 8.16 -19.18
N GLN A 73 13.99 8.41 -17.89
CA GLN A 73 13.83 7.39 -16.87
C GLN A 73 12.41 7.40 -16.31
N ARG A 74 12.08 8.44 -15.56
CA ARG A 74 10.84 8.51 -14.77
C ARG A 74 9.94 9.64 -15.30
N ILE A 75 8.62 9.40 -15.25
CA ILE A 75 7.60 10.38 -15.62
C ILE A 75 6.50 10.30 -14.58
N TYR A 76 6.13 11.45 -14.03
CA TYR A 76 5.04 11.58 -13.08
C TYR A 76 4.13 12.68 -13.57
N LEU A 77 2.84 12.40 -13.64
CA LEU A 77 1.82 13.37 -13.97
C LEU A 77 0.89 13.48 -12.77
N ALA A 78 0.77 14.69 -12.22
CA ALA A 78 -0.18 14.93 -11.16
C ALA A 78 -1.59 14.90 -11.77
N PRO A 79 -2.49 14.07 -11.23
CA PRO A 79 -3.88 14.13 -11.65
C PRO A 79 -4.44 15.50 -11.31
N GLU A 80 -5.22 16.04 -12.24
CA GLU A 80 -6.07 17.18 -11.94
C GLU A 80 -6.92 16.81 -10.70
N GLY A 81 -7.04 17.74 -9.76
CA GLY A 81 -7.65 17.50 -8.44
C GLY A 81 -9.00 16.79 -8.54
N GLN A 82 -9.42 16.14 -7.44
CA GLN A 82 -10.68 15.39 -7.42
C GLN A 82 -11.79 16.24 -8.05
N PRO A 83 -12.55 15.68 -9.00
CA PRO A 83 -13.57 16.43 -9.73
C PRO A 83 -14.52 17.01 -8.69
N THR A 84 -14.41 18.31 -8.41
CA THR A 84 -15.45 19.00 -7.68
C THR A 84 -16.66 18.93 -8.60
N GLU A 85 -17.74 18.29 -8.14
CA GLU A 85 -18.95 17.99 -8.93
C GLU A 85 -19.52 19.23 -9.65
N VAL A 86 -19.14 20.42 -9.20
CA VAL A 86 -19.52 21.73 -9.74
C VAL A 86 -18.83 22.09 -11.06
N THR A 87 -17.65 21.57 -11.38
CA THR A 87 -16.89 22.03 -12.58
C THR A 87 -17.14 21.16 -13.81
N HIS A 88 -17.61 19.92 -13.63
CA HIS A 88 -17.78 18.95 -14.74
C HIS A 88 -19.12 19.03 -15.48
N LYS A 89 -20.08 19.85 -15.03
CA LYS A 89 -21.36 20.00 -15.73
C LYS A 89 -21.27 20.77 -17.06
N LYS A 90 -20.08 21.30 -17.43
CA LYS A 90 -19.90 22.11 -18.64
C LYS A 90 -18.96 21.53 -19.71
N ALA A 91 -18.20 20.46 -19.41
CA ALA A 91 -17.32 19.82 -20.39
C ALA A 91 -17.98 18.58 -20.99
N VAL A 92 -18.83 18.79 -22.00
CA VAL A 92 -19.44 17.73 -22.81
C VAL A 92 -18.31 17.00 -23.57
N GLY A 93 -17.86 15.84 -23.08
CA GLY A 93 -17.13 14.87 -23.91
C GLY A 93 -15.91 14.16 -23.30
N PHE A 94 -15.23 14.70 -22.27
CA PHE A 94 -14.03 14.07 -21.73
C PHE A 94 -14.23 13.55 -20.30
N ARG A 95 -14.34 12.22 -20.16
CA ARG A 95 -14.41 11.49 -18.87
C ARG A 95 -13.07 10.87 -18.46
N GLY A 96 -11.98 11.20 -19.16
CA GLY A 96 -10.65 10.69 -18.84
C GLY A 96 -10.02 11.44 -17.66
N LYS A 97 -9.03 10.81 -17.02
CA LYS A 97 -8.26 11.44 -15.95
C LYS A 97 -7.38 12.53 -16.56
N GLY A 98 -7.77 13.79 -16.36
CA GLY A 98 -6.94 14.94 -16.68
C GLY A 98 -5.70 14.98 -15.79
N PHE A 99 -4.62 15.56 -16.32
CA PHE A 99 -3.41 15.84 -15.56
C PHE A 99 -3.18 17.35 -15.59
N SER A 100 -2.94 17.95 -14.43
CA SER A 100 -2.69 19.39 -14.35
C SER A 100 -1.22 19.71 -14.67
N GLU A 101 -0.31 18.95 -14.10
CA GLU A 101 1.12 19.20 -14.13
C GLU A 101 1.91 17.88 -14.25
N GLY A 102 3.17 17.98 -14.66
CA GLY A 102 4.02 16.83 -14.89
C GLY A 102 5.50 17.07 -14.61
N TRP A 103 6.21 15.99 -14.33
CA TRP A 103 7.66 15.96 -14.14
C TRP A 103 8.24 14.84 -14.96
N VAL A 104 9.28 15.15 -15.73
CA VAL A 104 9.98 14.20 -16.59
C VAL A 104 11.45 14.22 -16.22
N GLU A 105 11.98 13.06 -15.84
CA GLU A 105 13.39 12.88 -15.50
C GLU A 105 14.15 12.33 -16.71
N PHE A 106 15.15 13.08 -17.15
CA PHE A 106 16.11 12.65 -18.17
C PHE A 106 17.37 12.11 -17.53
N THR A 107 17.98 11.13 -18.20
CA THR A 107 19.25 10.52 -17.77
C THR A 107 20.39 11.55 -17.64
N LYS A 108 20.40 12.58 -18.50
CA LYS A 108 21.41 13.65 -18.51
C LYS A 108 20.76 15.04 -18.39
N LYS A 109 21.23 15.87 -17.46
CA LYS A 109 20.75 17.25 -17.27
C LYS A 109 21.06 18.19 -18.43
N SER A 110 22.09 17.90 -19.22
CA SER A 110 22.37 18.64 -20.45
C SER A 110 21.26 18.47 -21.48
N VAL A 111 20.73 17.25 -21.62
CA VAL A 111 19.59 16.94 -22.47
C VAL A 111 18.35 17.66 -21.94
N ALA A 112 18.07 17.57 -20.64
CA ALA A 112 16.94 18.26 -20.02
C ALA A 112 16.96 19.78 -20.29
N LYS A 113 18.12 20.43 -20.11
CA LYS A 113 18.31 21.87 -20.41
C LYS A 113 18.06 22.19 -21.88
N ARG A 114 18.56 21.36 -22.80
CA ARG A 114 18.38 21.56 -24.24
C ARG A 114 16.91 21.39 -24.63
N VAL A 115 16.26 20.32 -24.17
CA VAL A 115 14.84 20.04 -24.41
C VAL A 115 13.98 21.19 -23.90
N ALA A 116 14.21 21.67 -22.67
CA ALA A 116 13.47 22.81 -22.15
C ALA A 116 13.67 24.08 -22.97
N LYS A 117 14.86 24.34 -23.52
CA LYS A 117 15.09 25.50 -24.40
C LYS A 117 14.47 25.35 -25.78
N MET A 118 14.51 24.15 -26.34
CA MET A 118 14.07 23.88 -27.72
C MET A 118 12.56 23.70 -27.83
N LEU A 119 11.93 23.02 -26.88
CA LEU A 119 10.50 22.69 -26.96
C LEU A 119 9.62 23.69 -26.22
N ASN A 120 10.16 24.51 -25.32
CA ASN A 120 9.32 25.47 -24.63
C ASN A 120 8.75 26.51 -25.61
N ASN A 121 7.43 26.65 -25.60
CA ASN A 121 6.64 27.45 -26.54
C ASN A 121 6.55 26.89 -27.98
N GLU A 122 7.02 25.67 -28.23
CA GLU A 122 6.82 25.01 -29.51
C GLU A 122 5.50 24.24 -29.53
N GLN A 123 4.89 24.13 -30.71
CA GLN A 123 3.72 23.29 -30.90
C GLN A 123 4.10 21.81 -30.75
N ILE A 124 3.24 21.02 -30.10
CA ILE A 124 3.45 19.56 -30.00
C ILE A 124 3.42 18.94 -31.39
N GLY A 125 2.51 19.43 -32.24
CA GLY A 125 2.41 19.06 -33.64
C GLY A 125 2.00 17.60 -33.86
N GLY A 126 2.60 16.97 -34.88
CA GLY A 126 2.25 15.63 -35.34
C GLY A 126 1.16 15.65 -36.43
N ARG A 127 0.23 14.70 -36.39
CA ARG A 127 -0.85 14.63 -37.39
C ARG A 127 -1.88 15.72 -37.12
N LYS A 128 -2.36 16.44 -38.15
CA LYS A 128 -3.38 17.50 -38.02
C LYS A 128 -4.69 17.05 -37.35
N ARG A 129 -5.03 15.76 -37.43
CA ARG A 129 -6.20 15.14 -36.76
C ARG A 129 -5.93 14.72 -35.31
N SER A 130 -4.70 14.87 -34.83
CA SER A 130 -4.33 14.58 -33.44
C SER A 130 -4.98 15.61 -32.52
N PRO A 131 -5.52 15.21 -31.36
CA PRO A 131 -6.10 16.14 -30.40
C PRO A 131 -5.06 17.14 -29.85
N PHE A 132 -3.77 16.79 -29.90
CA PHE A 132 -2.67 17.58 -29.35
C PHE A 132 -2.00 18.52 -30.36
N TYR A 133 -2.46 18.55 -31.62
CA TYR A 133 -1.72 19.21 -32.71
C TYR A 133 -1.49 20.70 -32.47
N TYR A 134 -2.53 21.39 -31.98
CA TYR A 134 -2.51 22.84 -31.72
C TYR A 134 -2.00 23.19 -30.32
N ASP A 135 -1.76 22.19 -29.47
CA ASP A 135 -1.26 22.44 -28.13
C ASP A 135 0.22 22.84 -28.16
N ILE A 136 0.60 23.64 -27.17
CA ILE A 136 1.95 24.19 -27.02
C ILE A 136 2.62 23.54 -25.81
N TRP A 137 3.87 23.14 -25.98
CA TRP A 137 4.72 22.67 -24.89
C TRP A 137 5.05 23.81 -23.93
N ASN A 138 4.74 23.64 -22.64
CA ASN A 138 5.22 24.50 -21.57
C ASN A 138 6.14 23.69 -20.66
N ILE A 139 7.45 23.78 -20.93
CA ILE A 139 8.48 22.96 -20.30
C ILE A 139 9.53 23.85 -19.65
N LYS A 140 9.81 23.62 -18.37
CA LYS A 140 10.85 24.31 -17.63
C LYS A 140 11.85 23.32 -17.05
N TYR A 141 13.14 23.54 -17.30
CA TYR A 141 14.18 22.80 -16.59
C TYR A 141 14.27 23.28 -15.14
N LEU A 142 14.26 22.34 -14.19
CA LEU A 142 14.42 22.65 -12.77
C LEU A 142 15.88 22.43 -12.36
N SER A 143 16.60 23.52 -12.11
CA SER A 143 17.96 23.45 -11.56
C SER A 143 17.94 23.06 -10.10
N LYS A 144 18.91 22.24 -9.66
CA LYS A 144 19.08 21.78 -8.27
C LYS A 144 17.90 20.95 -7.72
N PHE A 145 16.97 20.56 -8.57
CA PHE A 145 15.83 19.73 -8.20
C PHE A 145 16.08 18.29 -8.64
N LYS A 146 15.92 17.34 -7.72
CA LYS A 146 16.03 15.91 -8.00
C LYS A 146 14.64 15.26 -7.97
N TRP A 147 14.53 14.10 -8.60
CA TRP A 147 13.30 13.31 -8.56
C TRP A 147 12.93 12.89 -7.14
N ASP A 148 13.92 12.61 -6.29
CA ASP A 148 13.68 12.17 -4.93
C ASP A 148 13.06 13.28 -4.07
N ASP A 149 13.34 14.55 -4.37
CA ASP A 149 12.70 15.70 -3.70
C ASP A 149 11.19 15.71 -3.99
N LEU A 150 10.80 15.43 -5.25
CA LEU A 150 9.39 15.32 -5.65
C LEU A 150 8.68 14.21 -4.88
N ILE A 151 9.28 13.02 -4.84
CA ILE A 151 8.70 11.87 -4.15
C ILE A 151 8.67 12.11 -2.64
N GLY A 152 9.71 12.72 -2.07
CA GLY A 152 9.79 13.11 -0.68
C GLY A 152 8.68 14.09 -0.29
N GLU A 153 8.41 15.09 -1.12
CA GLU A 153 7.32 16.05 -0.90
C GLU A 153 5.94 15.38 -0.97
N ILE A 154 5.70 14.53 -1.98
CA ILE A 154 4.45 13.77 -2.12
C ILE A 154 4.24 12.85 -0.92
N ALA A 155 5.28 12.11 -0.51
CA ALA A 155 5.22 11.22 0.64
C ALA A 155 4.94 12.00 1.93
N SER A 156 5.57 13.16 2.11
CA SER A 156 5.35 14.03 3.27
C SER A 156 3.90 14.55 3.32
N LYS A 157 3.36 15.03 2.20
CA LYS A 157 1.96 15.48 2.10
C LYS A 157 0.98 14.33 2.40
N ASN A 158 1.24 13.14 1.86
CA ASN A 158 0.42 11.97 2.11
C ASN A 158 0.47 11.55 3.59
N ARG A 159 1.66 11.56 4.21
CA ARG A 159 1.83 11.26 5.63
C ARG A 159 1.07 12.24 6.50
N LEU A 160 1.12 13.54 6.21
CA LEU A 160 0.37 14.55 6.95
C LEU A 160 -1.15 14.35 6.80
N LYS A 161 -1.62 14.05 5.59
CA LYS A 161 -3.04 13.76 5.33
C LYS A 161 -3.51 12.52 6.09
N GLU A 162 -2.73 11.45 6.06
CA GLU A 162 -3.01 10.21 6.77
C GLU A 162 -3.00 10.41 8.29
N GLN A 163 -2.01 11.14 8.82
CA GLN A 163 -1.96 11.48 10.25
C GLN A 163 -3.20 12.25 10.69
N LYS A 164 -3.63 13.25 9.92
CA LYS A 164 -4.86 14.01 10.20
C LYS A 164 -6.09 13.11 10.22
N MET A 165 -6.27 12.30 9.19
CA MET A 165 -7.38 11.36 9.08
C MET A 165 -7.38 10.34 10.24
N ASN A 166 -6.21 9.82 10.60
CA ASN A 166 -6.07 8.87 11.71
C ASN A 166 -6.36 9.51 13.06
N MET A 167 -5.98 10.77 13.28
CA MET A 167 -6.34 11.53 14.48
C MET A 167 -7.86 11.70 14.58
N GLU A 168 -8.53 12.10 13.49
CA GLU A 168 -9.99 12.22 13.43
C GLU A 168 -10.70 10.88 13.72
N ILE A 169 -10.24 9.80 13.09
CA ILE A 169 -10.76 8.44 13.34
C ILE A 169 -10.53 8.03 14.80
N SER A 170 -9.36 8.34 15.37
CA SER A 170 -9.04 7.97 16.75
C SER A 170 -9.90 8.73 17.76
N ALA A 171 -10.21 10.00 17.50
CA ALA A 171 -11.11 10.81 18.33
C ALA A 171 -12.53 10.23 18.29
N ALA A 172 -13.06 9.95 17.09
CA ALA A 172 -14.37 9.35 16.91
C ALA A 172 -14.47 7.95 17.54
N LYS A 173 -13.41 7.13 17.45
CA LYS A 173 -13.34 5.82 18.14
C LYS A 173 -13.37 5.99 19.65
N ARG A 174 -12.59 6.91 20.21
CA ARG A 174 -12.56 7.18 21.65
C ARG A 174 -13.93 7.60 22.17
N GLU A 175 -14.62 8.48 21.44
CA GLU A 175 -15.99 8.89 21.78
C GLU A 175 -16.95 7.70 21.74
N ARG A 176 -16.95 6.92 20.65
CA ARG A 176 -17.79 5.72 20.52
C ARG A 176 -17.56 4.73 21.67
N ASP A 177 -16.31 4.42 21.97
CA ASP A 177 -15.96 3.45 23.01
C ASP A 177 -16.39 3.96 24.40
N PHE A 178 -16.27 5.27 24.64
CA PHE A 178 -16.82 5.91 25.83
C PHE A 178 -18.33 5.73 25.95
N TYR A 179 -19.10 5.97 24.88
CA TYR A 179 -20.56 5.74 24.89
C TYR A 179 -20.94 4.29 25.15
N LEU A 180 -20.26 3.33 24.51
CA LEU A 180 -20.50 1.90 24.73
C LEU A 180 -20.24 1.50 26.19
N SER A 181 -19.17 2.02 26.80
CA SER A 181 -18.87 1.77 28.21
C SER A 181 -19.97 2.31 29.15
N LYS A 182 -20.53 3.49 28.84
CA LYS A 182 -21.62 4.10 29.63
C LYS A 182 -22.92 3.31 29.51
N ILE A 183 -23.24 2.83 28.31
CA ILE A 183 -24.40 1.96 28.09
C ILE A 183 -24.24 0.66 28.91
N GLN A 184 -23.08 0.00 28.83
CA GLN A 184 -22.80 -1.21 29.61
C GLN A 184 -22.91 -0.97 31.13
N GLN A 185 -22.36 0.13 31.64
CA GLN A 185 -22.48 0.52 33.05
C GLN A 185 -23.95 0.72 33.45
N SER A 186 -24.75 1.39 32.61
CA SER A 186 -26.17 1.62 32.88
C SER A 186 -26.97 0.31 32.92
N LEU A 187 -26.69 -0.64 32.02
CA LEU A 187 -27.32 -1.95 32.00
C LEU A 187 -26.95 -2.76 33.25
N ALA A 188 -25.66 -2.76 33.62
CA ALA A 188 -25.19 -3.40 34.85
C ALA A 188 -25.87 -2.83 36.10
N GLN A 189 -26.01 -1.50 36.18
CA GLN A 189 -26.72 -0.82 37.27
C GLN A 189 -28.20 -1.20 37.32
N LYS A 190 -28.89 -1.27 36.18
CA LYS A 190 -30.29 -1.73 36.10
C LYS A 190 -30.44 -3.14 36.66
N HIS A 191 -29.59 -4.08 36.25
CA HIS A 191 -29.61 -5.45 36.76
C HIS A 191 -29.33 -5.52 38.27
N ILE A 192 -28.42 -4.69 38.79
CA ILE A 192 -28.15 -4.61 40.24
C ILE A 192 -29.37 -4.07 40.98
N GLN A 193 -30.00 -3.00 40.48
CA GLN A 193 -31.20 -2.42 41.08
C GLN A 193 -32.37 -3.42 41.07
N GLU A 194 -32.58 -4.14 39.97
CA GLU A 194 -33.60 -5.19 39.88
C GLU A 194 -33.37 -6.31 40.90
N ARG A 195 -32.11 -6.79 41.05
CA ARG A 195 -31.76 -7.78 42.06
C ARG A 195 -31.98 -7.27 43.49
N ARG A 196 -31.61 -6.02 43.78
CA ARG A 196 -31.84 -5.38 45.09
C ARG A 196 -33.33 -5.24 45.40
N LYS A 197 -34.14 -4.77 44.44
CA LYS A 197 -35.60 -4.66 44.58
C LYS A 197 -36.26 -6.02 44.80
N LYS A 198 -35.82 -7.08 44.11
CA LYS A 198 -36.32 -8.44 44.35
C LYS A 198 -36.00 -8.91 45.76
N LYS A 199 -34.75 -8.76 46.23
CA LYS A 199 -34.37 -9.10 47.61
C LYS A 199 -35.18 -8.33 48.66
N GLN A 200 -35.34 -7.02 48.49
CA GLN A 200 -36.14 -6.19 49.40
C GLN A 200 -37.62 -6.57 49.42
N LYS A 201 -38.20 -7.01 48.29
CA LYS A 201 -39.57 -7.54 48.26
C LYS A 201 -39.70 -8.87 48.99
N THR A 202 -38.68 -9.73 48.94
CA THR A 202 -38.66 -11.00 49.69
C THR A 202 -38.46 -10.76 51.18
N GLU A 203 -37.53 -9.88 51.57
CA GLU A 203 -37.26 -9.53 52.98
C GLU A 203 -38.40 -8.70 53.63
N GLY A 204 -39.11 -7.87 52.85
CA GLY A 204 -40.27 -7.10 53.33
C GLY A 204 -41.56 -7.92 53.48
N GLN A 205 -41.58 -9.17 53.02
CA GLN A 205 -42.72 -10.08 53.15
C GLN A 205 -42.53 -11.09 54.31
N GLU A 206 -41.35 -11.12 54.95
CA GLU A 206 -41.00 -11.98 56.10
C GLU A 206 -40.99 -11.17 57.42
N GLY A 207 -41.96 -10.25 57.57
CA GLY A 207 -42.20 -9.49 58.80
C GLY A 207 -43.24 -10.12 59.75
N ASN A 208 -43.67 -11.36 59.51
CA ASN A 208 -44.51 -12.11 60.44
C ASN A 208 -44.28 -13.62 60.23
N GLY A 209 -43.44 -14.23 61.06
CA GLY A 209 -43.17 -15.68 61.03
C GLY A 209 -41.68 -16.02 61.03
N GLU A 210 -41.21 -16.41 62.20
CA GLU A 210 -39.90 -16.93 62.56
C GLU A 210 -39.43 -18.11 61.70
N ALA A 211 -38.29 -17.97 60.98
CA ALA A 211 -37.39 -19.09 60.62
C ALA A 211 -36.06 -18.56 60.02
N VAL A 212 -34.95 -18.84 60.70
CA VAL A 212 -33.58 -18.55 60.22
C VAL A 212 -33.22 -19.48 59.05
N PRO A 213 -32.83 -18.98 57.85
CA PRO A 213 -32.36 -19.86 56.79
C PRO A 213 -30.90 -20.25 57.04
N GLN A 214 -30.64 -21.54 57.26
CA GLN A 214 -29.29 -22.11 57.24
C GLN A 214 -28.63 -21.86 55.88
N LYS A 215 -27.51 -21.13 55.87
CA LYS A 215 -26.67 -20.93 54.68
C LYS A 215 -26.02 -22.25 54.28
N PHE A 216 -26.60 -22.95 53.30
CA PHE A 216 -25.89 -24.03 52.61
C PHE A 216 -24.76 -23.44 51.76
N HIS A 217 -23.53 -23.55 52.27
CA HIS A 217 -22.32 -23.29 51.50
C HIS A 217 -22.16 -24.39 50.45
N ARG A 218 -22.69 -24.16 49.24
CA ARG A 218 -22.41 -25.06 48.12
C ARG A 218 -20.93 -24.88 47.75
N LYS A 219 -20.09 -25.84 48.12
CA LYS A 219 -18.71 -25.95 47.61
C LYS A 219 -18.79 -26.08 46.10
N VAL A 220 -18.54 -24.99 45.38
CA VAL A 220 -18.34 -25.06 43.93
C VAL A 220 -16.93 -25.60 43.74
N THR A 221 -16.83 -26.85 43.31
CA THR A 221 -15.55 -27.44 42.92
C THR A 221 -15.06 -26.68 41.68
N GLN A 222 -14.05 -25.83 41.85
CA GLN A 222 -13.35 -25.25 40.71
C GLN A 222 -12.64 -26.39 39.98
N LYS A 223 -12.97 -26.60 38.70
CA LYS A 223 -12.17 -27.50 37.86
C LYS A 223 -10.81 -26.83 37.70
N GLU A 224 -9.75 -27.55 38.05
CA GLU A 224 -8.38 -27.07 37.83
C GLU A 224 -8.20 -26.73 36.34
N PRO A 225 -7.54 -25.60 36.01
CA PRO A 225 -7.18 -25.34 34.63
C PRO A 225 -6.25 -26.47 34.17
N VAL A 226 -6.60 -27.08 33.04
CA VAL A 226 -5.79 -28.14 32.40
C VAL A 226 -4.38 -27.59 32.22
N ARG A 227 -3.44 -28.12 33.01
CA ARG A 227 -2.01 -27.87 32.82
C ARG A 227 -1.66 -28.32 31.40
N SER A 228 -1.20 -27.39 30.58
CA SER A 228 -0.53 -27.69 29.32
C SER A 228 0.79 -28.39 29.63
N GLY A 229 0.73 -29.71 29.79
CA GLY A 229 1.89 -30.53 30.14
C GLY A 229 1.71 -31.93 29.58
N ALA A 230 1.61 -32.04 28.26
CA ALA A 230 1.69 -33.29 27.54
C ALA A 230 2.17 -33.04 26.11
N PHE A 231 3.44 -32.62 25.98
CA PHE A 231 4.22 -32.81 24.76
C PHE A 231 5.70 -32.75 25.14
N GLU A 232 6.15 -33.78 25.85
CA GLU A 232 7.55 -34.18 25.81
C GLU A 232 7.58 -35.59 25.24
N ASN A 233 7.92 -35.67 23.96
CA ASN A 233 8.72 -36.73 23.34
C ASN A 233 8.83 -36.44 21.84
N GLU A 234 9.81 -35.62 21.45
CA GLU A 234 10.52 -35.80 20.18
C GLU A 234 12.01 -35.49 20.36
N PRO A 235 12.89 -36.14 19.57
CA PRO A 235 14.32 -36.18 19.83
C PRO A 235 15.06 -34.91 19.39
N ASN A 236 16.14 -34.63 20.12
CA ASN A 236 17.16 -33.60 19.93
C ASN A 236 17.43 -33.11 18.49
N LEU A 237 17.50 -31.78 18.33
CA LEU A 237 18.33 -31.06 17.34
C LEU A 237 18.78 -29.69 17.93
N PRO A 238 19.97 -29.18 17.55
CA PRO A 238 20.85 -28.42 18.43
C PRO A 238 20.58 -26.90 18.51
N GLU A 239 21.03 -26.33 19.64
CA GLU A 239 20.96 -24.91 19.98
C GLU A 239 21.72 -24.02 18.99
N GLY A 240 21.00 -23.05 18.39
CA GLY A 240 21.63 -21.94 17.69
C GLY A 240 20.73 -21.29 16.63
N PHE A 241 19.67 -20.58 17.03
CA PHE A 241 19.07 -19.62 16.09
C PHE A 241 18.24 -18.44 16.64
N VAL A 242 18.01 -18.25 17.95
CA VAL A 242 17.14 -17.14 18.40
C VAL A 242 17.74 -16.31 19.52
N ALA A 243 18.75 -15.52 19.15
CA ALA A 243 19.15 -14.31 19.86
C ALA A 243 19.09 -13.13 18.90
N ALA A 244 17.88 -12.61 18.64
CA ALA A 244 17.62 -11.24 18.19
C ALA A 244 16.11 -11.04 18.07
N VAL A 245 15.51 -10.36 19.07
CA VAL A 245 14.34 -9.45 19.00
C VAL A 245 13.91 -9.17 20.45
N ALA A 246 14.80 -8.51 21.19
CA ALA A 246 14.48 -7.84 22.45
C ALA A 246 15.50 -6.72 22.65
N GLY A 247 15.23 -5.56 22.06
CA GLY A 247 16.07 -4.38 22.21
C GLY A 247 15.79 -3.34 21.14
N LEU A 248 14.76 -2.52 21.37
CA LEU A 248 14.64 -1.12 20.93
C LEU A 248 13.31 -0.58 21.48
N PHE A 249 13.37 -0.14 22.74
CA PHE A 249 12.73 1.10 23.16
C PHE A 249 13.77 2.23 23.00
#